data_AF-A0A8K1FCS6-F1
#
_entry.id   AF-A0A8K1FCS6-F1
#
_cell.length_a   1.000
_cell.length_b   1.000
_cell.length_c   1.000
_cell.angle_alpha   90.00
_cell.angle_beta   90.00
_cell.angle_gamma   90.00
#
_symmetry.space_group_name_H-M   'P 1'
#
loop_
_entity.id
_entity.type
_entity.pdbx_description
1 polymer ?
#
loop_
_entity_poly.entity_id
_entity_poly.type
_entity_poly.pdbx_seq_one_letter_code
_entity_poly.pdbx_strand_id
1 'polypeptide(L)' 'YYTFKDILGVIILILFLISLVLFAPDLLGDPDNYTPANPLNTPPHIKPE' A
#
# COMPACT_ATOMS: atom_id res chain seq x y z
N TYR A 1 -7.75 -31.01 -0.38
CA TYR A 1 -6.31 -30.66 -0.50
C TYR A 1 -6.13 -29.20 -0.90
N TYR A 2 -6.54 -28.80 -2.11
CA TYR A 2 -6.38 -27.41 -2.59
C TYR A 2 -7.11 -26.37 -1.73
N THR A 3 -8.34 -26.65 -1.29
CA THR A 3 -9.09 -25.73 -0.40
C THR A 3 -8.32 -25.36 0.87
N PHE A 4 -7.65 -26.32 1.51
CA PHE A 4 -6.84 -26.06 2.71
C PHE A 4 -5.57 -25.28 2.38
N LYS A 5 -4.94 -25.57 1.23
CA LYS A 5 -3.78 -24.81 0.74
C LYS A 5 -4.14 -23.36 0.46
N ASP A 6 -5.30 -23.13 -0.16
CA ASP A 6 -5.78 -21.80 -0.52
C ASP A 6 -6.14 -20.99 0.72
N ILE A 7 -6.81 -21.60 1.71
CA ILE A 7 -7.10 -20.96 3.01
C ILE A 7 -5.80 -20.57 3.72
N LEU A 8 -4.79 -21.45 3.75
CA LEU A 8 -3.50 -21.12 4.33
C LEU A 8 -2.84 -19.93 3.61
N GLY A 9 -2.90 -19.90 2.28
CA GLY A 9 -2.41 -18.78 1.47
C GLY A 9 -3.12 -17.46 1.80
N VAL A 10 -4.44 -17.49 1.93
CA VAL A 10 -5.24 -16.30 2.29
C VAL A 10 -4.91 -15.81 3.70
N ILE A 11 -4.70 -16.71 4.67
CA ILE A 11 -4.30 -16.33 6.03
C ILE A 11 -2.96 -15.60 6.00
N ILE A 12 -1.97 -16.12 5.26
CA ILE A 12 -0.65 -15.50 5.13
C ILE A 12 -0.75 -14.12 4.47
N LEU A 13 -1.54 -14.00 3.39
CA LEU A 13 -1.78 -12.73 2.70
C LEU A 13 -2.41 -11.68 3.64
N ILE A 14 -3.42 -12.07 4.42
CA ILE A 14 -4.10 -11.19 5.35
C ILE A 14 -3.16 -10.74 6.47
N LEU A 15 -2.36 -11.66 7.04
CA LEU A 15 -1.38 -11.31 8.07
C LEU A 15 -0.35 -10.30 7.56
N PHE A 16 0.14 -10.49 6.34
CA PHE A 16 1.05 -9.53 5.71
C PHE A 16 0.39 -8.17 5.49
N LEU A 17 -0.84 -8.14 4.95
CA LEU A 17 -1.58 -6.92 4.71
C LEU A 17 -1.86 -6.15 6.03
N ILE A 18 -2.32 -6.85 7.07
CA ILE A 18 -2.59 -6.24 8.38
C ILE A 18 -1.31 -5.67 8.97
N SER A 19 -0.18 -6.38 8.85
CA SER A 19 1.11 -5.88 9.33
C SER A 19 1.51 -4.57 8.65
N LEU A 20 1.36 -4.49 7.32
CA LEU A 20 1.65 -3.29 6.56
C LEU A 20 0.76 -2.13 7.01
N VAL A 21 -0.56 -2.35 7.07
CA VAL A 21 -1.53 -1.30 7.43
C VAL A 21 -1.34 -0.79 8.86
N LEU A 22 -1.06 -1.68 9.82
CA LEU A 22 -0.99 -1.28 11.23
C LEU A 22 0.37 -0.71 11.64
N PHE A 23 1.47 -1.19 11.05
CA PHE A 23 2.82 -0.79 11.47
C PHE A 23 3.53 0.14 10.49
N ALA A 24 3.17 0.11 9.21
CA ALA A 24 3.84 0.89 8.17
C ALA A 24 2.86 1.36 7.06
N PRO A 25 1.79 2.09 7.42
CA PRO A 25 0.70 2.42 6.49
C PRO A 25 1.16 3.20 5.27
N ASP A 26 2.17 4.05 5.43
CA ASP A 26 2.64 4.96 4.39
C ASP A 26 3.87 4.43 3.65
N LEU A 27 4.33 3.20 3.94
CA LEU A 27 5.55 2.62 3.38
C LEU A 27 5.53 2.51 1.85
N LEU A 28 4.35 2.28 1.28
CA LEU A 28 4.13 2.18 -0.17
C LEU A 28 3.47 3.45 -0.74
N GLY A 29 3.32 4.51 0.07
CA GLY A 29 2.70 5.76 -0.34
C GLY A 29 3.71 6.78 -0.89
N ASP A 30 3.19 7.80 -1.57
CA ASP A 30 3.96 8.99 -1.95
C ASP A 30 3.63 10.15 -0.99
N PRO A 31 4.62 10.74 -0.28
CA PRO A 31 4.38 11.86 0.63
C PRO A 31 3.82 13.11 -0.07
N ASP A 32 4.07 13.31 -1.36
CA ASP A 32 3.55 14.47 -2.10
C ASP A 32 2.00 14.44 -2.18
N ASN A 33 1.38 13.25 -2.08
CA ASN A 33 -0.07 13.08 -2.11
C ASN A 33 -0.79 13.57 -0.83
N TYR A 34 -0.06 13.90 0.24
CA TYR A 34 -0.65 14.61 1.39
C TYR A 34 -0.82 16.12 1.14
N THR A 35 -0.22 16.66 0.07
CA THR A 35 -0.45 18.04 -0.33
C THR A 35 -1.68 18.14 -1.24
N PRO A 36 -2.57 19.15 -1.05
CA PRO A 36 -3.71 19.32 -1.94
C PRO A 36 -3.27 19.54 -3.39
N ALA A 37 -4.02 18.96 -4.33
CA ALA A 37 -3.72 19.07 -5.75
C ALA A 37 -3.64 20.54 -6.20
N ASN A 38 -2.57 20.87 -6.94
CA ASN A 38 -2.38 22.18 -7.55
C ASN A 38 -2.23 22.01 -9.07
N PRO A 39 -3.26 22.38 -9.88
CA PRO A 39 -3.21 22.19 -11.33
C PRO A 39 -2.19 23.10 -12.04
N LEU A 40 -1.63 24.09 -11.34
CA LEU A 40 -0.65 25.04 -11.88
C LEU A 40 0.79 24.68 -11.49
N ASN A 41 1.01 23.64 -10.67
CA ASN A 41 2.33 23.26 -10.20
C ASN A 41 2.50 21.74 -10.15
N THR A 42 3.55 21.22 -10.80
CA THR A 42 3.92 19.81 -10.73
C THR A 42 5.01 19.62 -9.69
N PRO A 43 4.87 18.68 -8.73
CA PRO A 43 5.92 18.39 -7.77
C PRO A 43 7.24 18.01 -8.46
N PRO A 44 8.39 18.49 -7.97
CA PRO A 44 9.68 18.28 -8.61
C PRO A 44 10.14 16.80 -8.58
N HIS A 45 9.62 16.00 -7.65
CA HIS A 45 9.98 14.58 -7.47
C HIS A 45 8.84 13.62 -7.86
N ILE A 46 7.89 14.08 -8.70
CA ILE A 46 6.73 13.29 -9.14
C ILE A 46 7.14 11.93 -9.71
N LYS A 47 6.46 10.88 -9.27
CA LYS A 47 6.61 9.51 -9.74
C LYS A 47 5.25 8.77 -9.70
N PRO A 48 5.05 7.73 -10.54
CA PRO A 48 3.94 6.80 -10.37
C PRO A 48 4.07 5.98 -9.08
N GLU A 49 2.99 5.31 -8.70
CA GLU A 49 2.98 4.29 -7.62
C GLU A 49 3.93 3.11 -7.88
#